data_AF-A0A2R7LEX2-F1
#
_entry.id   AF-A0A2R7LEX2-F1
#
_cell.length_a   1.000
_cell.length_b   1.000
_cell.length_c   1.000
_cell.angle_alpha   90.00
_cell.angle_beta   90.00
_cell.angle_gamma   90.00
#
_symmetry.space_group_name_H-M   'P 1'
#
loop_
_entity.id
_entity.type
_entity.pdbx_description
1 polymer ?
#
loop_
_entity_poly.entity_id
_entity_poly.type
_entity_poly.pdbx_seq_one_letter_code
_entity_poly.pdbx_strand_id
1 'polypeptide(L)'
;MSELARLLLLVAIAGSAVTFLGSAAIWFNDEERSLRRGLRHVLKSDPEAMIVARGRGRGAGFSFATGLVAVAWDKGAWCLLYRID
;
A
#
# COMPACT_ATOMS: atom_id res chain seq x y z
N MET A 1 -27.62 23.07 -27.26
CA MET A 1 -26.93 23.17 -25.95
C MET A 1 -26.20 24.51 -25.96
N SER A 2 -26.55 25.45 -25.08
CA SER A 2 -25.81 26.70 -24.98
C SER A 2 -24.33 26.40 -24.73
N GLU A 3 -23.41 27.18 -25.29
CA GLU A 3 -21.96 26.98 -25.09
C GLU A 3 -21.59 26.93 -23.61
N LEU A 4 -22.32 27.69 -22.78
CA LEU A 4 -22.25 27.63 -21.32
C LEU A 4 -22.50 26.24 -20.76
N ALA A 5 -23.56 25.55 -21.18
CA ALA A 5 -23.87 24.19 -20.73
C ALA A 5 -22.79 23.18 -21.16
N ARG A 6 -22.23 23.35 -22.37
CA ARG A 6 -21.13 22.51 -22.87
C ARG A 6 -19.84 22.73 -22.07
N LEU A 7 -19.51 23.98 -21.74
CA LEU A 7 -18.35 24.31 -20.92
C LEU A 7 -18.50 23.75 -19.51
N LEU A 8 -19.66 23.93 -18.88
CA LEU A 8 -19.94 23.39 -17.54
C LEU A 8 -19.84 21.85 -17.52
N LEU A 9 -20.37 21.17 -18.55
CA LEU A 9 -20.25 19.73 -18.68
C LEU A 9 -18.79 19.28 -18.79
N LEU A 10 -17.99 19.94 -19.63
CA LEU A 10 -16.58 19.61 -19.80
C LEU A 10 -15.79 19.82 -18.50
N VAL A 11 -16.07 20.91 -17.77
CA VAL A 11 -15.46 21.18 -16.46
C VAL A 11 -15.86 20.11 -15.44
N ALA A 12 -17.12 19.69 -15.41
CA ALA A 12 -17.57 18.63 -14.51
C ALA A 12 -16.89 17.27 -14.81
N ILE A 13 -16.76 16.93 -16.09
CA ILE A 13 -16.05 15.71 -16.53
C ILE A 13 -14.56 15.80 -16.19
N ALA A 14 -13.90 16.93 -16.47
CA ALA A 14 -12.49 17.11 -16.14
C ALA A 14 -12.25 17.05 -14.63
N GLY A 15 -13.08 17.73 -13.84
CA GLY A 15 -13.00 17.73 -12.37
C GLY A 15 -13.16 16.32 -11.80
N SER A 16 -14.20 15.60 -12.22
CA SER A 16 -14.41 14.21 -11.80
C SER A 16 -13.25 13.29 -12.21
N ALA A 17 -12.76 13.39 -13.46
CA ALA A 17 -11.62 12.62 -13.93
C ALA A 17 -10.37 12.84 -13.06
N VAL A 18 -10.06 14.09 -12.71
CA VAL A 18 -8.94 14.43 -11.83
C VAL A 18 -9.13 13.86 -10.42
N THR A 19 -10.34 13.95 -9.85
CA THR A 19 -10.64 13.37 -8.53
C THR A 19 -10.47 11.85 -8.51
N PHE A 20 -10.94 11.16 -9.55
CA PHE A 20 -10.78 9.71 -9.69
C PHE A 20 -9.32 9.33 -9.87
N LEU A 21 -8.56 10.06 -10.68
CA LEU A 21 -7.12 9.83 -10.87
C LEU A 21 -6.33 10.04 -9.57
N GLY A 22 -6.65 11.09 -8.80
CA GLY A 22 -6.05 11.32 -7.49
C GLY A 22 -6.34 10.19 -6.50
N SER A 23 -7.59 9.75 -6.44
CA SER A 23 -8.01 8.61 -5.59
C SER A 23 -7.30 7.31 -5.99
N ALA A 24 -7.19 7.06 -7.29
CA ALA A 24 -6.48 5.90 -7.83
C ALA A 24 -4.99 5.96 -7.49
N ALA A 25 -4.34 7.11 -7.62
CA ALA A 25 -2.93 7.27 -7.28
C ALA A 25 -2.65 6.98 -5.79
N ILE A 26 -3.54 7.41 -4.89
CA ILE A 26 -3.46 7.09 -3.46
C ILE A 26 -3.62 5.59 -3.24
N TRP A 27 -4.59 4.96 -3.93
CA TRP A 27 -4.86 3.53 -3.81
C TRP A 27 -3.71 2.66 -4.31
N PHE A 28 -3.08 3.01 -5.43
CA PHE A 28 -1.91 2.29 -5.94
C PHE A 28 -0.69 2.44 -5.04
N ASN A 29 -0.60 3.52 -4.26
CA ASN A 29 0.50 3.77 -3.33
C ASN A 29 0.20 3.27 -1.90
N ASP A 30 -0.75 2.37 -1.73
CA ASP A 30 -1.09 1.78 -0.43
C ASP A 30 0.06 0.88 0.08
N GLU A 31 1.03 1.52 0.77
CA GLU A 31 2.25 0.92 1.31
C GLU A 31 1.96 -0.31 2.17
N GLU A 32 0.84 -0.29 2.89
CA GLU A 32 0.43 -1.36 3.79
C GLU A 32 0.18 -2.67 3.04
N ARG A 33 -0.43 -2.61 1.85
CA ARG A 33 -0.64 -3.81 1.01
C ARG A 33 0.66 -4.37 0.47
N SER A 34 1.57 -3.49 0.05
CA SER A 34 2.86 -3.90 -0.52
C SER A 34 3.74 -4.55 0.55
N LEU A 35 3.84 -3.91 1.72
CA LEU A 35 4.59 -4.46 2.85
C LEU A 35 4.00 -5.77 3.36
N ARG A 36 2.68 -5.85 3.51
CA ARG A 36 2.02 -7.10 3.94
C ARG A 36 2.28 -8.25 2.95
N ARG A 37 2.28 -7.98 1.64
CA ARG A 37 2.62 -8.97 0.61
C ARG A 37 4.06 -9.47 0.74
N GLY A 38 5.02 -8.55 0.90
CA GLY A 38 6.43 -8.89 1.11
C GLY A 38 6.64 -9.71 2.39
N LEU A 39 6.07 -9.26 3.50
CA LEU A 39 6.17 -9.95 4.79
C LEU A 39 5.53 -11.34 4.74
N ARG A 40 4.34 -11.48 4.16
CA ARG A 40 3.69 -12.80 3.99
C ARG A 40 4.53 -13.77 3.14
N HIS A 41 5.24 -13.27 2.14
CA HIS A 41 6.10 -14.10 1.29
C HIS A 41 7.31 -14.65 2.06
N VAL A 42 7.89 -13.84 2.96
CA VAL A 42 9.08 -14.18 3.74
C VAL A 42 8.73 -14.99 4.98
N LEU A 43 7.69 -14.59 5.71
CA LEU A 43 7.21 -15.29 6.92
C LEU A 43 6.53 -16.62 6.60
N LYS A 44 6.16 -16.89 5.33
CA LYS A 44 5.40 -18.09 4.90
C LYS A 44 4.04 -18.27 5.56
N SER A 45 3.60 -17.29 6.35
CA SER A 45 2.29 -17.19 6.97
C SER A 45 1.76 -15.75 6.84
N ASP A 46 0.50 -15.54 7.20
CA ASP A 46 0.05 -14.17 7.47
C ASP A 46 0.76 -13.65 8.73
N PRO A 47 1.27 -12.40 8.75
CA PRO A 47 1.86 -11.82 9.95
C PRO A 47 0.78 -11.64 11.01
N GLU A 48 0.99 -12.23 12.18
CA GLU A 48 0.06 -12.18 13.32
C GLU A 48 0.07 -10.80 13.99
N ALA A 49 1.23 -10.15 14.03
CA ALA A 49 1.29 -8.70 14.19
C ALA A 49 2.24 -8.08 13.17
N MET A 50 1.89 -6.87 12.74
CA MET A 50 2.63 -6.06 11.80
C MET A 50 2.60 -4.60 12.26
N ILE A 51 3.75 -3.95 12.23
CA ILE A 51 3.89 -2.51 12.43
C ILE A 51 4.39 -1.90 11.13
N VAL A 52 3.69 -0.88 10.62
CA VAL A 52 4.06 -0.18 9.39
C VAL A 52 4.40 1.27 9.71
N ALA A 53 5.61 1.68 9.34
CA ALA A 53 6.02 3.08 9.35
C ALA A 53 5.51 3.76 8.07
N ARG A 54 4.26 4.23 8.11
CA ARG A 54 3.59 4.90 6.97
C ARG A 54 4.41 6.07 6.44
N GLY A 55 4.51 6.18 5.12
CA GLY A 55 5.27 7.21 4.41
C GLY A 55 6.78 6.99 4.40
N ARG A 56 7.27 5.91 5.02
CA ARG A 56 8.69 5.51 4.97
C ARG A 56 8.91 4.22 4.19
N GLY A 57 7.83 3.54 3.76
CA GLY A 57 7.92 2.25 3.08
C GLY A 57 8.62 1.17 3.90
N ARG A 58 8.55 1.24 5.24
CA ARG A 58 9.18 0.30 6.18
C ARG A 58 8.14 -0.32 7.09
N GLY A 59 8.41 -1.53 7.55
CA GLY A 59 7.57 -2.21 8.52
C GLY A 59 8.19 -3.50 9.01
N ALA A 60 7.67 -4.01 10.11
CA ALA A 60 8.08 -5.28 10.69
C ALA A 60 6.85 -6.15 10.88
N GLY A 61 6.98 -7.45 10.63
CA GLY A 61 5.95 -8.43 10.87
C GLY A 61 6.53 -9.62 11.60
N PHE A 62 5.70 -10.30 12.37
CA PHE A 62 6.11 -11.53 13.06
C PHE A 62 5.03 -12.62 12.89
N SER A 63 5.46 -13.88 13.00
CA SER A 63 4.59 -15.05 13.04
C SER A 63 5.05 -16.03 14.11
N PHE A 64 4.18 -16.35 15.08
CA PHE A 64 4.39 -17.45 16.03
C PHE A 64 4.30 -18.80 15.32
N ALA A 65 3.42 -18.94 14.33
CA ALA A 65 3.27 -20.19 13.57
C ALA A 65 4.58 -20.66 12.90
N THR A 66 5.44 -19.73 12.49
CA THR A 66 6.73 -20.06 11.83
C THR A 66 7.97 -19.74 12.66
N GLY A 67 7.82 -19.07 13.80
CA GLY A 67 8.95 -18.64 14.64
C GLY A 67 9.85 -17.62 13.94
N LEU A 68 9.27 -16.78 13.06
CA LEU A 68 9.99 -15.82 12.23
C LEU A 68 9.56 -14.38 12.52
N VAL A 69 10.55 -13.49 12.54
CA VAL A 69 10.38 -12.03 12.51
C VAL A 69 10.99 -11.51 11.23
N ALA A 70 10.25 -10.71 10.47
CA ALA A 70 10.73 -10.08 9.26
C ALA A 70 10.64 -8.56 9.37
N VAL A 71 11.71 -7.86 9.01
CA VAL A 71 11.74 -6.40 8.87
C VAL A 71 11.88 -6.07 7.39
N ALA A 72 10.86 -5.43 6.84
CA ALA A 72 10.79 -5.07 5.44
C ALA A 72 11.02 -3.56 5.22
N TRP A 73 11.70 -3.20 4.14
CA TRP A 73 11.84 -1.82 3.67
C TRP A 73 11.69 -1.73 2.15
N ASP A 74 11.67 -0.48 1.64
CA ASP A 74 11.43 -0.18 0.22
C ASP A 74 10.13 -0.82 -0.28
N LYS A 75 9.04 -0.59 0.46
CA LYS A 75 7.69 -1.13 0.17
C LYS A 75 7.64 -2.67 0.13
N GLY A 76 8.56 -3.36 0.80
CA GLY A 76 8.60 -4.82 0.85
C GLY A 76 9.48 -5.46 -0.22
N ALA A 77 10.27 -4.68 -0.96
CA ALA A 77 11.27 -5.20 -1.89
C ALA A 77 12.44 -5.89 -1.17
N TRP A 78 12.78 -5.42 0.03
CA TRP A 78 13.85 -5.98 0.85
C TRP A 78 13.33 -6.38 2.22
N CYS A 79 13.78 -7.54 2.70
CA CYS A 79 13.40 -8.08 4.00
C CYS A 79 14.62 -8.66 4.73
N LEU A 80 14.80 -8.28 5.99
CA LEU A 80 15.66 -8.99 6.95
C LEU A 80 14.80 -10.00 7.71
N LEU A 81 15.24 -11.25 7.72
CA LEU A 81 14.56 -12.34 8.42
C LEU A 81 15.37 -12.75 9.64
N TYR A 82 14.69 -12.84 10.78
CA TYR A 82 15.21 -13.29 12.05
C TYR A 82 14.43 -14.51 12.51
N ARG A 83 15.12 -15.48 13.11
CA ARG A 83 14.49 -16.58 13.85
C ARG A 83 14.40 -16.20 15.31
N ILE A 84 13.30 -16.59 15.94
CA ILE A 84 13.02 -16.30 17.37
C ILE A 84 13.21 -17.54 18.25
N ASP A 85 13.74 -18.64 17.69
CA ASP A 85 14.13 -19.86 18.42
C ASP A 85 15.39 -19.67 19.27
#